data_AF-A0A1T1E0P0-F1
#
_entry.id   AF-A0A1T1E0P0-F1
#
_cell.length_a   1.000
_cell.length_b   1.000
_cell.length_c   1.000
_cell.angle_alpha   90.00
_cell.angle_beta   90.00
_cell.angle_gamma   90.00
#
_symmetry.space_group_name_H-M   'P 1'
#
loop_
_entity.id
_entity.type
_entity.pdbx_description
1 polymer ?
#
loop_
_entity_poly.entity_id
_entity_poly.type
_entity_poly.pdbx_seq_one_letter_code
_entity_poly.pdbx_strand_id
1 'polypeptide(L)'
;MRLTHTYQYFLISCIAVSAIVAWRVMMLTFLGRNIPGLKASIMFESFEWKGIYCRIFETPKPPKEEPDLDSVLSWIAKLGGHLARKSDAPPGPLVIFKGLMRAVEIGFMFKLLTKA
;
A
#
# COMPACT_ATOMS: atom_id res chain seq x y z
N MET A 1 20.90 -5.97 -36.86
CA MET A 1 20.66 -4.68 -36.16
C MET A 1 19.16 -4.38 -35.97
N ARG A 2 18.35 -5.35 -35.52
CA ARG A 2 16.91 -5.17 -35.24
C ARG A 2 16.53 -5.52 -33.78
N LEU A 3 17.43 -6.22 -33.08
CA LEU A 3 17.27 -6.62 -31.69
C LEU A 3 17.48 -5.46 -30.70
N THR A 4 18.38 -4.51 -31.01
CA THR A 4 18.71 -3.37 -30.13
C THR A 4 17.52 -2.42 -29.91
N HIS A 5 16.69 -2.19 -30.92
CA HIS A 5 15.49 -1.36 -30.79
C HIS A 5 14.45 -2.00 -29.86
N THR A 6 14.21 -3.31 -29.96
CA THR A 6 13.23 -4.01 -29.11
C THR A 6 13.62 -4.02 -27.63
N TYR A 7 14.90 -4.24 -27.31
CA TYR A 7 15.40 -4.15 -25.93
C TYR A 7 15.28 -2.74 -25.34
N GLN A 8 15.48 -1.71 -26.16
CA GLN A 8 15.32 -0.32 -25.74
C GLN A 8 13.87 0.01 -25.35
N TYR A 9 12.88 -0.39 -26.16
CA TYR A 9 11.47 -0.18 -25.82
C TYR A 9 11.03 -0.95 -24.57
N PHE A 10 11.53 -2.19 -24.41
CA PHE A 10 11.27 -2.99 -23.21
C PHE A 10 11.81 -2.30 -21.96
N LEU A 11 13.07 -1.85 -21.99
CA LEU A 11 13.70 -1.15 -20.87
C LEU A 11 12.95 0.13 -20.50
N ILE A 12 12.58 0.95 -21.50
CA ILE A 12 11.80 2.19 -21.28
C ILE A 12 10.45 1.86 -20.62
N SER A 13 9.78 0.81 -21.07
CA SER A 13 8.50 0.36 -20.49
C SER A 13 8.68 -0.07 -19.03
N CYS A 14 9.71 -0.86 -18.72
CA CYS A 14 10.02 -1.28 -17.35
C CYS A 14 10.33 -0.09 -16.43
N ILE A 15 11.10 0.88 -16.91
CA ILE A 15 11.42 2.10 -16.15
C ILE A 15 10.16 2.93 -15.91
N ALA A 16 9.32 3.09 -16.93
CA ALA A 16 8.07 3.85 -16.81
C ALA A 16 7.13 3.25 -15.76
N VAL A 17 6.90 1.93 -15.81
CA VAL A 17 6.07 1.23 -14.81
C VAL A 17 6.68 1.32 -13.43
N SER A 18 8.00 1.11 -13.31
CA SER A 18 8.70 1.20 -12.03
C SER A 18 8.62 2.61 -11.42
N ALA A 19 8.70 3.65 -12.24
CA ALA A 19 8.59 5.04 -11.80
C ALA A 19 7.19 5.36 -11.26
N ILE A 20 6.12 4.87 -11.91
CA ILE A 20 4.74 5.05 -11.42
C ILE A 20 4.56 4.36 -10.06
N VAL A 21 5.06 3.14 -9.92
CA VAL A 21 4.99 2.40 -8.65
C VAL A 21 5.79 3.12 -7.55
N ALA A 22 7.01 3.56 -7.85
CA ALA A 22 7.84 4.31 -6.93
C ALA A 22 7.16 5.62 -6.49
N TRP A 23 6.57 6.36 -7.43
CA TRP A 23 5.80 7.57 -7.13
C TRP A 23 4.63 7.28 -6.19
N ARG A 24 3.83 6.24 -6.45
CA ARG A 24 2.70 5.87 -5.58
C ARG A 24 3.17 5.52 -4.16
N VAL A 25 4.26 4.75 -4.03
CA VAL A 25 4.85 4.42 -2.71
C VAL A 25 5.33 5.67 -2.00
N MET A 26 6.01 6.57 -2.70
CA MET A 26 6.49 7.83 -2.12
C MET A 26 5.34 8.76 -1.70
N MET A 27 4.31 8.90 -2.54
CA MET A 27 3.12 9.70 -2.24
C MET A 27 2.40 9.17 -1.00
N LEU A 28 2.14 7.87 -0.93
CA LEU A 28 1.54 7.24 0.24
C LEU A 28 2.37 7.50 1.51
N THR A 29 3.70 7.35 1.40
CA THR A 29 4.62 7.58 2.52
C THR A 29 4.62 9.05 2.96
N PHE A 30 4.58 9.99 2.01
CA PHE A 30 4.61 11.42 2.31
C PHE A 30 3.28 11.91 2.90
N LEU A 31 2.16 11.59 2.24
CA LEU A 31 0.83 12.01 2.67
C LEU A 31 0.48 11.46 4.06
N GLY A 32 0.68 10.16 4.28
CA GLY A 32 0.34 9.52 5.56
C GLY A 32 1.26 9.91 6.72
N ARG A 33 2.37 10.62 6.48
CA ARG A 33 3.26 11.12 7.55
C ARG A 33 3.10 12.60 7.83
N ASN A 34 2.91 13.41 6.78
CA ASN A 34 3.00 14.86 6.90
C ASN A 34 1.63 15.53 7.05
N ILE A 35 0.54 14.83 6.72
CA ILE A 35 -0.82 15.39 6.76
C ILE A 35 -1.68 14.55 7.71
N PRO A 36 -1.76 14.90 9.00
CA PRO A 36 -2.60 14.18 9.96
C PRO A 36 -4.09 14.36 9.64
N GLY A 37 -4.90 13.35 9.96
CA GLY A 37 -6.36 13.38 9.76
C GLY A 37 -6.82 13.21 8.31
N LEU A 38 -5.90 12.99 7.37
CA LEU A 38 -6.23 12.72 5.98
C LEU A 38 -6.96 11.38 5.86
N LYS A 39 -8.06 11.30 5.11
CA LYS A 39 -8.87 10.07 5.03
C LYS A 39 -8.27 9.01 4.09
N ALA A 40 -8.46 7.73 4.42
CA ALA A 40 -7.93 6.60 3.66
C ALA A 40 -8.39 6.55 2.19
N SER A 41 -9.60 7.03 1.91
CA SER A 41 -10.27 7.13 0.61
C SER A 41 -9.49 7.91 -0.44
N ILE A 42 -8.57 8.76 -0.01
CA ILE A 42 -7.70 9.52 -0.91
C ILE A 42 -6.75 8.61 -1.69
N MET A 43 -6.33 7.48 -1.09
CA MET A 43 -5.37 6.56 -1.70
C MET A 43 -5.90 5.12 -1.86
N PHE A 44 -6.98 4.77 -1.16
CA PHE A 44 -7.50 3.41 -1.06
C PHE A 44 -9.01 3.34 -1.20
N GLU A 45 -9.49 2.36 -1.96
CA GLU A 45 -10.90 2.00 -1.95
C GLU A 45 -11.30 1.36 -0.60
N SER A 46 -12.60 1.42 -0.29
CA SER A 46 -13.12 0.93 0.99
C SER A 46 -12.79 -0.54 1.28
N PHE A 47 -12.80 -1.39 0.25
CA PHE A 47 -12.50 -2.82 0.43
C PHE A 47 -11.01 -3.07 0.72
N GLU A 48 -10.11 -2.21 0.23
CA GLU A 48 -8.66 -2.38 0.39
C GLU A 48 -8.28 -2.20 1.85
N TRP A 49 -8.62 -1.04 2.44
CA TRP A 49 -8.26 -0.77 3.83
C TRP A 49 -9.03 -1.65 4.82
N LYS A 50 -10.28 -2.05 4.50
CA LYS A 50 -11.04 -3.01 5.31
C LYS A 50 -10.36 -4.38 5.33
N GLY A 51 -9.90 -4.87 4.18
CA GLY A 51 -9.15 -6.12 4.10
C GLY A 51 -7.87 -6.06 4.91
N ILE A 52 -7.10 -4.98 4.79
CA ILE A 52 -5.88 -4.75 5.57
C ILE A 52 -6.18 -4.78 7.07
N TYR A 53 -7.22 -4.08 7.51
CA TYR A 53 -7.65 -4.06 8.91
C TYR A 53 -7.96 -5.47 9.41
N CYS A 54 -8.83 -6.20 8.71
CA CYS A 54 -9.21 -7.56 9.08
C CYS A 54 -8.01 -8.49 9.21
N ARG A 55 -7.01 -8.34 8.32
CA ARG A 55 -5.77 -9.13 8.38
C ARG A 55 -4.89 -8.76 9.56
N ILE A 56 -4.74 -7.48 9.89
CA ILE A 56 -3.86 -7.00 10.97
C ILE A 56 -4.44 -7.30 12.35
N PHE A 57 -5.74 -7.11 12.52
CA PHE A 57 -6.44 -7.30 13.80
C PHE A 57 -7.11 -8.67 13.93
N GLU A 58 -6.90 -9.55 12.94
CA GLU A 58 -7.40 -10.94 12.92
C GLU A 58 -8.90 -11.03 13.25
N THR A 59 -9.68 -10.15 12.61
CA THR A 59 -11.12 -10.03 12.81
C THR A 59 -11.85 -10.06 11.46
N PRO A 60 -13.00 -10.73 11.37
CA PRO A 60 -13.81 -10.71 10.15
C PRO A 60 -14.64 -9.42 9.99
N LYS A 61 -14.71 -8.58 11.04
CA LYS A 61 -15.56 -7.38 11.08
C LYS A 61 -14.69 -6.13 11.01
N PRO A 62 -14.58 -5.46 9.84
CA PRO A 62 -13.89 -4.19 9.74
C PRO A 62 -14.72 -3.06 10.40
N PRO A 63 -14.08 -1.95 10.77
CA PRO A 63 -14.80 -0.80 11.32
C PRO A 63 -15.72 -0.18 10.25
N LYS A 64 -16.81 0.44 10.72
CA LYS A 64 -17.73 1.19 9.87
C LYS A 64 -17.15 2.55 9.49
N GLU A 65 -16.48 3.17 10.44
CA GLU A 65 -15.85 4.47 10.25
C GLU A 65 -14.56 4.33 9.46
N GLU A 66 -14.34 5.32 8.61
CA GLU A 66 -13.17 5.38 7.77
C GLU A 66 -11.94 5.80 8.58
N PRO A 67 -10.86 4.99 8.55
CA PRO A 67 -9.63 5.33 9.24
C PRO A 67 -8.90 6.47 8.53
N ASP A 68 -7.99 7.09 9.28
CA ASP A 68 -7.06 8.05 8.73
C ASP A 68 -5.94 7.32 7.95
N LEU A 69 -5.36 8.01 6.97
CA LEU A 69 -4.36 7.49 6.05
C LEU A 69 -3.08 7.10 6.78
N ASP A 70 -2.74 7.78 7.88
CA ASP A 70 -1.59 7.45 8.74
C ASP A 70 -1.74 6.07 9.40
N SER A 71 -2.96 5.73 9.80
CA SER A 71 -3.33 4.47 10.44
C SER A 71 -3.23 3.35 9.41
N VAL A 72 -3.78 3.56 8.21
CA VAL A 72 -3.64 2.62 7.09
C VAL A 72 -2.17 2.46 6.68
N LEU A 73 -1.39 3.55 6.62
CA LEU A 73 0.04 3.52 6.34
C LEU A 73 0.79 2.67 7.39
N SER A 74 0.45 2.82 8.67
CA SER A 74 1.02 2.03 9.77
C SER A 74 0.68 0.54 9.63
N TRP A 75 -0.55 0.20 9.25
CA TRP A 75 -0.95 -1.19 8.99
C TRP A 75 -0.19 -1.79 7.81
N ILE A 76 -0.07 -1.04 6.71
CA ILE A 76 0.73 -1.43 5.54
C ILE A 76 2.19 -1.64 5.94
N ALA A 77 2.76 -0.73 6.73
CA ALA A 77 4.13 -0.86 7.22
C ALA A 77 4.33 -2.15 8.02
N LYS A 78 3.37 -2.53 8.88
CA LYS A 78 3.40 -3.80 9.62
C LYS A 78 3.37 -5.00 8.68
N LEU A 79 2.52 -5.00 7.66
CA LEU A 79 2.55 -6.03 6.61
C LEU A 79 3.91 -6.09 5.88
N GLY A 80 4.59 -4.95 5.78
CA GLY A 80 5.94 -4.84 5.21
C GLY A 80 7.07 -5.33 6.12
N GLY A 81 6.79 -5.65 7.39
CA GLY A 81 7.77 -6.07 8.40
C GLY A 81 8.22 -4.96 9.37
N HIS A 82 7.55 -3.80 9.37
CA HIS A 82 7.78 -2.78 10.40
C HIS A 82 7.21 -3.22 11.75
N LEU A 83 8.00 -3.15 12.81
CA LEU A 83 7.55 -3.53 14.15
C LEU A 83 6.68 -2.46 14.82
N ALA A 84 6.78 -1.21 14.38
CA ALA A 84 6.02 -0.07 14.93
C ALA A 84 6.21 0.11 16.45
N ARG A 85 7.44 -0.03 16.95
CA ARG A 85 7.78 0.26 18.35
C ARG A 85 7.88 1.77 18.56
N LYS A 86 7.66 2.23 19.80
CA LYS A 86 7.64 3.66 20.16
C LYS A 86 8.89 4.45 19.73
N SER A 87 10.05 3.79 19.69
CA SER A 87 11.34 4.40 19.33
C SER A 87 11.82 4.03 17.91
N ASP A 88 11.02 3.30 17.13
CA ASP A 88 11.39 2.98 15.76
C ASP A 88 11.29 4.26 14.89
N ALA A 89 12.25 4.41 13.98
CA ALA A 89 12.15 5.43 12.95
C ALA A 89 10.94 5.16 12.03
N PRO A 90 10.36 6.19 11.38
CA PRO A 90 9.25 6.02 10.46
C PRO A 90 9.56 4.98 9.36
N PRO A 91 8.57 4.16 8.93
CA PRO A 91 8.78 3.03 8.04
C PRO A 91 9.24 3.44 6.64
N GLY A 92 10.46 3.08 6.24
CA GLY A 92 11.03 3.49 4.95
C GLY A 92 10.27 3.00 3.70
N PRO A 93 10.52 3.59 2.51
CA PRO A 93 9.77 3.29 1.28
C PRO A 93 9.78 1.81 0.87
N LEU A 94 10.87 1.09 1.08
CA LEU A 94 10.95 -0.35 0.78
C LEU A 94 9.99 -1.18 1.66
N VAL A 95 9.85 -0.81 2.93
CA VAL A 95 8.93 -1.48 3.85
C VAL A 95 7.48 -1.20 3.43
N ILE A 96 7.18 0.05 3.04
CA ILE A 96 5.87 0.41 2.51
C ILE A 96 5.57 -0.34 1.20
N PHE A 97 6.53 -0.44 0.28
CA PHE A 97 6.34 -1.20 -0.97
C PHE A 97 6.00 -2.68 -0.70
N LYS A 98 6.77 -3.35 0.16
CA LYS A 98 6.49 -4.75 0.56
C LYS A 98 5.11 -4.91 1.19
N GLY A 99 4.74 -3.97 2.05
CA GLY A 99 3.43 -3.92 2.68
C GLY A 99 2.29 -3.73 1.69
N LEU A 100 2.48 -2.82 0.73
CA LEU A 100 1.48 -2.48 -0.28
C LEU A 100 1.20 -3.66 -1.21
N MET A 101 2.23 -4.39 -1.63
CA MET A 101 2.05 -5.61 -2.43
C MET A 101 1.14 -6.63 -1.72
N ARG A 102 1.37 -6.87 -0.42
CA ARG A 102 0.52 -7.76 0.39
C ARG A 102 -0.88 -7.19 0.59
N ALA A 103 -0.98 -5.89 0.85
CA ALA A 103 -2.25 -5.21 1.05
C ALA A 103 -3.19 -5.32 -0.17
N VAL A 104 -2.64 -5.24 -1.38
CA VAL A 104 -3.39 -5.42 -2.62
C VAL A 104 -3.99 -6.82 -2.71
N GLU A 105 -3.20 -7.86 -2.47
CA GLU A 105 -3.67 -9.25 -2.47
C GLU A 105 -4.77 -9.48 -1.42
N ILE A 106 -4.55 -8.99 -0.20
CA ILE A 106 -5.52 -9.08 0.91
C ILE A 106 -6.82 -8.35 0.57
N GLY A 107 -6.73 -7.14 0.02
CA GLY A 107 -7.89 -6.33 -0.38
C GLY A 107 -8.74 -7.06 -1.41
N PHE A 108 -8.12 -7.61 -2.46
CA PHE A 108 -8.85 -8.38 -3.46
C PHE A 108 -9.50 -9.63 -2.89
N MET A 109 -8.79 -10.39 -2.04
CA MET A 109 -9.37 -11.55 -1.35
C MET A 109 -10.56 -11.16 -0.47
N PHE A 110 -10.44 -10.07 0.29
CA PHE A 110 -11.54 -9.54 1.09
C PHE A 110 -12.75 -9.19 0.22
N LYS A 111 -12.54 -8.47 -0.90
CA LYS A 111 -13.59 -8.10 -1.85
C LYS A 111 -14.30 -9.32 -2.45
N LEU A 112 -13.58 -10.41 -2.71
CA LEU A 112 -14.16 -11.65 -3.21
C LEU A 112 -15.04 -12.34 -2.16
N LEU A 113 -14.54 -12.43 -0.91
CA LEU A 113 -15.24 -13.12 0.17
C LEU A 113 -16.46 -12.36 0.69
N THR A 114 -16.49 -11.03 0.56
CA THR A 114 -17.63 -10.20 1.01
C THR A 114 -18.63 -9.84 -0.09
N LYS A 115 -18.38 -10.27 -1.33
CA LYS A 115 -19.33 -10.10 -2.45
C LYS A 115 -20.31 -11.27 -2.58
N ALA A 116 -20.08 -12.36 -1.85
CA ALA A 116 -21.06 -13.44 -1.64
C ALA A 116 -22.05 -13.03 -0.53
#